data_AF-A0A5K0V0U5-F1
#
_entry.id   AF-A0A5K0V0U5-F1
#
_cell.length_a   1.000
_cell.length_b   1.000
_cell.length_c   1.000
_cell.angle_alpha   90.00
_cell.angle_beta   90.00
_cell.angle_gamma   90.00
#
_symmetry.space_group_name_H-M   'P 1'
#
loop_
_entity.id
_entity.type
_entity.pdbx_description
1 polymer ?
#
loop_
_entity_poly.entity_id
_entity_poly.type
_entity_poly.pdbx_seq_one_letter_code
_entity_poly.pdbx_strand_id
1 'polypeptide(L)' 'AMPLLQKGEFDKVLDPTLGKNYDASQMTRMMLAALTCLRRAPRFRPRMDV' A
#
# COMPACT_ATOMS: atom_id res chain seq x y z
N ALA A 1 6.80 8.84 -3.20
CA ALA A 1 5.63 8.08 -2.73
C ALA A 1 5.94 7.14 -1.56
N MET A 2 6.99 6.30 -1.64
CA MET A 2 7.39 5.36 -0.55
C MET A 2 7.33 5.90 0.90
N PRO A 3 7.79 7.14 1.24
CA PRO A 3 7.78 7.58 2.64
C PRO A 3 6.39 7.85 3.21
N LEU A 4 5.39 8.17 2.37
CA LEU A 4 4.01 8.37 2.82
C LEU A 4 3.37 7.03 3.19
N LEU A 5 3.77 5.96 2.50
CA LEU A 5 3.30 4.61 2.79
C LEU A 5 3.87 4.05 4.12
N GLN A 6 5.04 4.50 4.54
CA GLN A 6 5.64 4.00 5.79
C GLN A 6 5.11 4.67 7.06
N LYS A 7 4.47 5.84 6.95
CA LYS A 7 3.96 6.60 8.10
C LYS A 7 2.55 6.21 8.54
N GLY A 8 1.88 5.30 7.82
CA GLY A 8 0.49 4.91 8.15
C GLY A 8 -0.53 6.04 7.93
N GLU A 9 -0.16 7.09 7.20
CA GLU A 9 -1.05 8.21 6.85
C GLU A 9 -1.92 7.82 5.64
N PHE A 10 -2.80 6.83 5.83
CA PHE A 10 -3.64 6.25 4.78
C PHE A 10 -4.48 7.31 4.06
N ASP A 11 -5.05 8.26 4.80
CA ASP A 11 -5.90 9.34 4.26
C ASP A 11 -5.21 10.23 3.21
N LYS A 12 -3.88 10.25 3.15
CA LYS A 12 -3.11 11.03 2.15
C LYS A 12 -2.82 10.26 0.87
N VAL A 13 -3.06 8.96 0.88
CA VAL A 13 -2.72 8.03 -0.21
C VAL A 13 -3.98 7.45 -0.85
N LEU A 14 -5.00 7.20 -0.03
CA LEU A 14 -6.27 6.65 -0.46
C LEU A 14 -7.12 7.69 -1.19
N ASP A 15 -8.03 7.18 -2.01
CA ASP A 15 -9.00 8.01 -2.70
C ASP A 15 -9.87 8.76 -1.67
N PRO A 16 -9.96 10.11 -1.73
CA PRO A 16 -10.80 10.89 -0.82
C PRO A 16 -12.27 10.48 -0.82
N THR A 17 -12.78 9.93 -1.93
CA THR A 17 -14.17 9.47 -2.06
C THR A 17 -14.45 8.18 -1.30
N LEU A 18 -13.41 7.43 -0.92
CA LEU A 18 -13.53 6.24 -0.07
C LEU A 18 -13.93 6.61 1.37
N GLY A 19 -13.69 7.86 1.78
CA GLY A 19 -13.95 8.33 3.14
C GLY A 19 -13.21 7.49 4.17
N LYS A 20 -13.87 7.18 5.30
CA LYS A 20 -13.37 6.26 6.35
C LYS A 20 -14.01 4.88 6.28
N ASN A 21 -14.55 4.51 5.11
CA ASN A 21 -15.27 3.25 4.92
C ASN A 21 -14.31 2.10 4.55
N TYR A 22 -13.20 1.97 5.29
CA TYR A 22 -12.21 0.92 5.05
C TYR A 22 -11.69 0.36 6.38
N ASP A 23 -11.34 -0.92 6.36
CA ASP A 23 -10.68 -1.57 7.51
C ASP A 23 -9.19 -1.20 7.52
N ALA A 24 -8.75 -0.57 8.61
CA ALA A 24 -7.36 -0.15 8.80
C ALA A 24 -6.38 -1.33 8.71
N SER A 25 -6.77 -2.52 9.18
CA SER A 25 -5.94 -3.73 9.14
C SER A 25 -5.77 -4.23 7.71
N GLN A 26 -6.83 -4.18 6.90
CA GLN A 26 -6.77 -4.54 5.48
C GLN A 26 -5.95 -3.52 4.69
N MET A 27 -6.11 -2.23 4.99
CA MET A 27 -5.32 -1.19 4.33
C MET A 27 -3.83 -1.29 4.65
N THR A 28 -3.49 -1.63 5.89
CA THR A 28 -2.10 -1.91 6.27
C THR A 28 -1.52 -3.04 5.40
N ARG A 29 -2.25 -4.13 5.21
CA ARG A 29 -1.80 -5.26 4.36
C ARG A 29 -1.67 -4.87 2.89
N MET A 30 -2.66 -4.17 2.34
CA MET A 30 -2.66 -3.72 0.95
C MET A 30 -1.48 -2.78 0.66
N MET A 31 -1.20 -1.88 1.60
CA MET A 31 -0.10 -0.92 1.49
C MET A 31 1.27 -1.60 1.54
N LEU A 32 1.44 -2.60 2.43
CA LEU A 32 2.65 -3.42 2.49
C LEU A 32 2.87 -4.18 1.17
N ALA A 33 1.80 -4.77 0.62
CA ALA A 33 1.87 -5.41 -0.69
C ALA A 33 2.30 -4.40 -1.77
N ALA A 34 1.67 -3.22 -1.83
CA ALA A 34 2.03 -2.16 -2.77
C ALA A 34 3.51 -1.71 -2.62
N LEU A 35 4.00 -1.53 -1.39
CA LEU A 35 5.40 -1.21 -1.09
C LEU A 35 6.38 -2.25 -1.66
N THR A 36 6.04 -3.54 -1.55
CA THR A 36 6.87 -4.62 -2.11
C THR A 36 6.82 -4.66 -3.64
N CYS A 37 5.65 -4.42 -4.25
CA CYS A 37 5.47 -4.38 -5.70
C CYS A 37 6.16 -3.18 -6.36
N LEU A 38 6.21 -2.03 -5.68
CA LEU A 38 6.79 -0.78 -6.20
C LEU A 38 8.32 -0.69 -6.04
N ARG A 39 9.00 -1.75 -5.59
CA ARG A 39 10.47 -1.72 -5.44
C ARG A 39 11.16 -1.51 -6.78
N ARG A 40 12.17 -0.64 -6.79
CA ARG A 40 12.96 -0.30 -7.99
C ARG A 40 13.60 -1.55 -8.60
N ALA A 41 14.24 -2.38 -7.79
CA ALA A 41 14.87 -3.61 -8.23
C ALA A 41 13.80 -4.71 -8.45
N PRO A 42 13.60 -5.19 -9.69
CA PRO A 42 12.52 -6.12 -10.04
C PRO A 42 12.56 -7.44 -9.27
N ARG A 43 13.75 -7.93 -8.93
CA ARG A 43 13.97 -9.18 -8.17
C ARG A 43 13.36 -9.19 -6.76
N PHE A 44 13.06 -8.02 -6.19
CA PHE A 44 12.43 -7.91 -4.88
C PHE A 44 10.91 -7.70 -4.95
N ARG A 45 10.33 -7.65 -6.15
CA ARG A 45 8.89 -7.62 -6.32
C ARG A 45 8.36 -9.04 -6.13
N PRO A 46 7.24 -9.22 -5.40
CA PRO A 46 6.62 -10.53 -5.27
C PRO A 46 6.16 -11.04 -6.64
N ARG A 47 6.11 -12.36 -6.80
CA ARG A 47 5.45 -12.98 -7.95
C ARG A 47 3.95 -12.94 -7.71
N MET A 48 3.19 -12.66 -8.77
CA MET A 48 1.75 -12.87 -8.77
C MET A 48 1.53 -14.33 -9.13
N ASP A 49 1.41 -15.16 -8.11
CA ASP A 49 0.98 -16.56 -8.24
C ASP A 49 -0.56 -16.64 -8.33
N VAL A 50 -1.03 -17.71 -8.96
CA VAL A 50 -2.46 -18.05 -9.13
C VAL A 50 -2.82 -19.15 -8.15
#